data_AF-A0A3P9NCX5-F1
#
_entry.id   AF-A0A3P9NCX5-F1
#
_cell.length_a   1.000
_cell.length_b   1.000
_cell.length_c   1.000
_cell.angle_alpha   90.00
_cell.angle_beta   90.00
_cell.angle_gamma   90.00
#
_symmetry.space_group_name_H-M   'P 1'
#
loop_
_entity.id
_entity.type
_entity.pdbx_description
1 polymer ?
#
loop_
_entity_poly.entity_id
_entity_poly.type
_entity_poly.pdbx_seq_one_letter_code
_entity_poly.pdbx_strand_id
1 'polypeptide(L)'
;HDQPQPALSLLSFSSCQERQYYFVNQLMNWDDAQRYCRAHHTDLATIGNSTDVKQFLDIVSSTDKNVWIGLYSNINWTWSGEPNSVGSQYRNWESSDYDPDFILANQFCVCIGDNGGWWDYDCAKKFPFVCYNGNVSVVNKVCF
;
A
#
# COMPACT_ATOMS: atom_id res chain seq x y z
N HIS A 1 62.27 25.56 -7.64
CA HIS A 1 61.81 24.22 -8.03
C HIS A 1 60.45 24.02 -7.40
N ASP A 2 59.44 24.10 -8.25
CA ASP A 2 58.01 23.99 -7.94
C ASP A 2 57.62 22.65 -7.30
N GLN A 3 56.53 22.66 -6.51
CA GLN A 3 55.23 22.05 -6.86
C GLN A 3 54.31 22.02 -5.62
N PRO A 4 53.15 22.71 -5.60
CA PRO A 4 52.00 22.33 -4.78
C PRO A 4 51.10 21.38 -5.57
N GLN A 5 50.63 20.31 -4.91
CA GLN A 5 49.74 19.29 -5.47
C GLN A 5 48.41 19.87 -6.00
N PRO A 6 47.83 19.31 -7.07
CA PRO A 6 46.52 19.73 -7.52
C PRO A 6 45.46 19.24 -6.53
N ALA A 7 44.74 20.20 -5.93
CA ALA A 7 43.48 19.91 -5.26
C ALA A 7 42.51 19.38 -6.32
N LEU A 8 42.27 18.07 -6.31
CA LEU A 8 41.18 17.44 -7.05
C LEU A 8 39.88 18.01 -6.49
N SER A 9 39.30 18.97 -7.20
CA SER A 9 37.94 19.41 -6.93
C SER A 9 37.03 18.22 -7.21
N LEU A 10 36.46 17.66 -6.14
CA LEU A 10 35.33 16.76 -6.24
C LEU A 10 34.14 17.61 -6.69
N LEU A 11 33.99 17.80 -8.00
CA LEU A 11 32.74 18.26 -8.57
C LEU A 11 31.71 17.20 -8.23
N SER A 12 30.94 17.47 -7.17
CA SER A 12 29.66 16.83 -6.91
C SER A 12 28.78 17.14 -8.12
N PHE A 13 28.82 16.26 -9.12
CA PHE A 13 27.77 16.17 -10.13
C PHE A 13 26.52 15.73 -9.39
N SER A 14 25.78 16.71 -8.87
CA SER A 14 24.38 16.50 -8.50
C SER A 14 23.66 16.29 -9.83
N SER A 15 23.66 15.04 -10.34
CA SER A 15 22.84 14.71 -11.49
C SER A 15 21.41 14.91 -11.03
N CYS A 16 20.72 15.89 -11.58
CA CYS A 16 19.26 15.86 -11.59
C CYS A 16 18.89 14.57 -12.31
N GLN A 17 18.61 13.51 -11.55
CA GLN A 17 18.19 12.25 -12.10
C GLN A 17 16.76 12.44 -12.61
N GLU A 18 16.63 12.87 -13.86
CA GLU A 18 15.33 12.93 -14.53
C GLU A 18 14.76 11.52 -14.61
N ARG A 19 13.51 11.36 -14.20
CA ARG A 19 12.81 10.08 -14.29
C ARG A 19 12.34 9.89 -15.72
N GLN A 20 12.69 8.75 -16.30
CA GLN A 20 12.16 8.35 -17.60
C GLN A 20 10.86 7.57 -17.38
N TYR A 21 9.76 8.03 -17.98
CA TYR A 21 8.48 7.32 -17.97
C TYR A 21 8.20 6.63 -19.31
N TYR A 22 7.42 5.55 -19.27
CA TYR A 22 6.99 4.80 -20.46
C TYR A 22 5.47 4.62 -20.40
N PHE A 23 4.77 5.02 -21.46
CA PHE A 23 3.34 4.78 -21.58
C PHE A 23 3.08 3.38 -22.17
N VAL A 24 2.24 2.59 -21.49
CA VAL A 24 1.83 1.26 -21.94
C VAL A 24 0.32 1.28 -22.16
N ASN A 25 -0.11 1.19 -23.42
CA ASN A 25 -1.53 1.22 -23.79
C ASN A 25 -2.17 -0.17 -23.73
N GLN A 26 -2.18 -0.78 -22.54
CA GLN A 26 -2.84 -2.06 -22.26
C GLN A 26 -3.72 -1.92 -21.01
N LEU A 27 -4.89 -2.55 -20.99
CA LEU A 27 -5.82 -2.50 -19.86
C LEU A 27 -5.48 -3.62 -18.87
N MET A 28 -5.06 -3.25 -17.66
CA MET A 28 -4.67 -4.17 -16.58
C MET A 28 -5.19 -3.66 -15.23
N ASN A 29 -5.46 -4.55 -14.28
CA ASN A 29 -5.60 -4.16 -12.88
C ASN A 29 -4.24 -3.70 -12.33
N TRP A 30 -4.23 -3.07 -11.15
CA TRP A 30 -3.01 -2.46 -10.60
C TRP A 30 -1.87 -3.49 -10.40
N ASP A 31 -2.19 -4.68 -9.88
CA ASP A 31 -1.21 -5.74 -9.63
C ASP A 31 -0.60 -6.31 -10.93
N ASP A 32 -1.43 -6.54 -11.95
CA ASP A 32 -0.99 -6.98 -13.27
C ASP A 32 -0.08 -5.91 -13.93
N ALA A 33 -0.48 -4.64 -13.85
CA ALA A 33 0.31 -3.52 -14.39
C ALA A 33 1.66 -3.39 -13.66
N GLN A 34 1.68 -3.53 -12.34
CA GLN A 34 2.92 -3.53 -11.55
C GLN A 34 3.84 -4.68 -11.97
N ARG A 35 3.30 -5.91 -12.08
CA ARG A 35 4.06 -7.08 -12.52
C ARG A 35 4.63 -6.89 -13.93
N TYR A 36 3.84 -6.34 -14.85
CA TYR A 36 4.30 -5.99 -16.19
C TYR A 36 5.46 -5.00 -16.13
N CYS A 37 5.31 -3.89 -15.40
CA CYS A 37 6.36 -2.89 -15.28
C CYS A 37 7.65 -3.43 -14.66
N ARG A 38 7.57 -4.34 -13.68
CA ARG A 38 8.77 -5.00 -13.11
C ARG A 38 9.43 -6.01 -14.04
N ALA A 39 8.68 -6.59 -14.97
CA ALA A 39 9.20 -7.53 -15.96
C ALA A 39 9.86 -6.83 -17.16
N HIS A 40 9.35 -5.65 -17.56
CA HIS A 40 9.77 -4.94 -18.77
C HIS A 40 10.52 -3.62 -18.51
N HIS A 41 10.39 -3.06 -17.31
CA HIS A 41 10.95 -1.79 -16.86
C HIS A 41 11.39 -1.91 -15.38
N THR A 42 11.38 -0.82 -14.60
CA THR A 42 11.69 -0.84 -13.16
C THR A 42 10.47 -1.18 -12.31
N ASP A 43 9.43 -0.34 -12.33
CA ASP A 43 8.16 -0.51 -11.61
C ASP A 43 7.14 0.50 -12.19
N LEU A 44 5.91 0.55 -11.65
CA LEU A 44 4.96 1.63 -11.92
C LEU A 44 5.55 3.00 -11.54
N ALA A 45 5.11 4.05 -12.26
CA ALA A 45 5.68 5.39 -12.14
C ALA A 45 5.63 5.94 -10.70
N THR A 46 6.79 6.40 -10.20
CA THR A 46 6.89 7.18 -8.97
C THR A 46 6.99 8.67 -9.32
N ILE A 47 6.15 9.50 -8.71
CA ILE A 47 6.09 10.96 -8.94
C ILE A 47 6.42 11.65 -7.62
N GLY A 48 7.49 12.45 -7.59
CA GLY A 48 8.07 12.98 -6.35
C GLY A 48 8.13 14.49 -6.28
N ASN A 49 7.94 15.19 -7.41
CA ASN A 49 7.95 16.64 -7.49
C ASN A 49 7.12 17.12 -8.70
N SER A 50 7.01 18.44 -8.88
CA SER A 50 6.24 19.03 -9.97
C SER A 50 6.87 18.89 -11.36
N THR A 51 8.19 18.69 -11.45
CA THR A 51 8.89 18.39 -12.71
C THR A 51 8.50 17.01 -13.21
N ASP A 52 8.46 16.02 -12.30
CA ASP A 52 7.99 14.65 -12.58
C ASP A 52 6.56 14.65 -13.13
N VAL A 53 5.66 15.45 -12.53
CA VAL A 53 4.26 15.58 -12.99
C VAL A 53 4.20 16.08 -14.43
N LYS A 54 4.99 17.10 -14.79
CA LYS A 54 5.00 17.64 -16.16
C LYS A 54 5.46 16.59 -17.17
N GLN A 55 6.60 15.94 -16.90
CA GLN A 55 7.12 14.87 -17.76
C GLN A 55 6.12 13.70 -17.90
N PHE A 56 5.45 13.33 -16.81
CA PHE A 56 4.42 12.30 -16.83
C PHE A 56 3.22 12.70 -17.71
N LEU A 57 2.70 13.92 -17.55
CA LEU A 57 1.54 14.42 -18.30
C LEU A 57 1.81 14.52 -19.81
N ASP A 58 3.03 14.89 -20.21
CA ASP A 58 3.42 14.93 -21.63
C ASP A 58 3.31 13.54 -22.28
N ILE A 59 3.68 12.50 -21.54
CA ILE A 59 3.71 11.11 -22.00
C ILE A 59 2.30 10.49 -22.08
N VAL A 60 1.38 10.87 -21.19
CA VAL A 60 -0.01 10.38 -21.19
C VAL A 60 -0.98 11.29 -21.95
N SER A 61 -0.50 12.38 -22.54
CA SER A 61 -1.32 13.40 -23.21
C SER A 61 -2.22 12.88 -24.33
N SER A 62 -1.90 11.72 -24.91
CA SER A 62 -2.66 11.10 -25.99
C SER A 62 -3.78 10.15 -25.53
N THR A 63 -3.95 9.91 -24.23
CA THR A 63 -5.01 9.03 -23.71
C THR A 63 -6.11 9.82 -23.00
N ASP A 64 -7.35 9.34 -23.14
CA ASP A 64 -8.53 9.80 -22.42
C ASP A 64 -8.84 8.94 -21.18
N LYS A 65 -8.01 7.91 -20.91
CA LYS A 65 -8.20 6.95 -19.82
C LYS A 65 -7.41 7.36 -18.58
N ASN A 66 -7.91 6.92 -17.42
CA ASN A 66 -7.13 6.94 -16.18
C ASN A 66 -5.95 5.97 -16.27
N VAL A 67 -4.80 6.35 -15.71
CA VAL A 67 -3.55 5.59 -15.75
C VAL A 67 -3.08 5.28 -14.33
N TRP A 68 -2.67 4.04 -14.08
CA TRP A 68 -2.12 3.63 -12.78
C TRP A 68 -0.74 4.25 -12.54
N ILE A 69 -0.47 4.63 -11.28
CA ILE A 69 0.86 5.02 -10.78
C ILE A 69 1.28 4.09 -9.65
N GLY A 70 2.56 4.14 -9.28
CA GLY A 70 3.15 3.20 -8.31
C GLY A 70 2.82 3.48 -6.85
N LEU A 71 2.10 4.56 -6.54
CA LEU A 71 1.68 4.86 -5.17
C LEU A 71 0.49 3.97 -4.79
N TYR A 72 0.67 3.16 -3.75
CA TYR A 72 -0.36 2.26 -3.21
C TYR A 72 -0.29 2.19 -1.69
N SER A 73 -1.38 1.77 -1.06
CA SER A 73 -1.43 1.45 0.36
C SER A 73 -1.52 -0.07 0.53
N ASN A 74 -0.71 -0.63 1.43
CA ASN A 74 -0.85 -2.01 1.87
C ASN A 74 -1.44 -2.02 3.29
N ILE A 75 -2.67 -2.49 3.44
CA ILE A 75 -3.40 -2.43 4.71
C ILE A 75 -3.22 -3.76 5.45
N ASN A 76 -2.45 -3.70 6.54
CA ASN A 76 -2.24 -4.85 7.42
C ASN A 76 -3.19 -4.77 8.63
N TRP A 77 -4.28 -5.52 8.56
CA TRP A 77 -5.20 -5.70 9.69
C TRP A 77 -4.48 -6.25 10.92
N THR A 78 -4.66 -5.58 12.06
CA THR A 78 -3.97 -5.88 13.32
C THR A 78 -4.97 -5.88 14.48
N TRP A 79 -4.88 -6.88 15.36
CA TRP A 79 -5.70 -6.92 16.58
C TRP A 79 -5.22 -5.88 17.59
N SER A 80 -6.13 -5.11 18.18
CA SER A 80 -5.79 -4.04 19.14
C SER A 80 -5.08 -4.55 20.40
N GLY A 81 -5.37 -5.80 20.82
CA GLY A 81 -4.70 -6.45 21.95
C GLY A 81 -3.37 -7.12 21.62
N GLU A 82 -3.04 -7.26 20.34
CA GLU A 82 -1.81 -7.88 19.85
C GLU A 82 -1.16 -6.98 18.77
N PRO A 83 -0.66 -5.78 19.13
CA PRO A 83 -0.16 -4.81 18.16
C PRO A 83 1.03 -5.32 17.33
N ASN A 84 1.71 -6.37 17.80
CA ASN A 84 2.80 -7.01 17.07
C ASN A 84 2.31 -8.12 16.11
N SER A 85 1.02 -8.48 16.11
CA SER A 85 0.41 -9.46 15.19
C SER A 85 0.01 -8.81 13.86
N VAL A 86 0.91 -8.02 13.27
CA VAL A 86 0.68 -7.37 11.97
C VAL A 86 0.41 -8.46 10.94
N GLY A 87 -0.74 -8.38 10.25
CA GLY A 87 -1.11 -9.41 9.27
C GLY A 87 -1.53 -10.74 9.91
N SER A 88 -2.18 -10.70 11.08
CA SER A 88 -2.75 -11.90 11.73
C SER A 88 -3.42 -12.86 10.73
N GLN A 89 -3.21 -14.17 10.88
CA GLN A 89 -3.47 -15.13 9.80
C GLN A 89 -4.95 -15.51 9.63
N TYR A 90 -5.75 -15.47 10.70
CA TYR A 90 -7.16 -15.86 10.63
C TYR A 90 -8.05 -14.67 10.30
N ARG A 91 -8.87 -14.81 9.26
CA ARG A 91 -9.88 -13.84 8.83
C ARG A 91 -11.16 -14.58 8.43
N ASN A 92 -12.31 -14.06 8.85
CA ASN A 92 -13.62 -14.59 8.46
C ASN A 92 -14.47 -13.49 7.79
N TRP A 93 -13.91 -12.86 6.75
CA TRP A 93 -14.60 -11.84 5.96
C TRP A 93 -15.91 -12.37 5.40
N GLU A 94 -16.93 -11.52 5.37
CA GLU A 94 -18.18 -11.87 4.72
C GLU A 94 -17.95 -12.05 3.22
N SER A 95 -18.32 -13.23 2.72
CA SER A 95 -18.02 -13.65 1.34
C SER A 95 -18.99 -13.08 0.32
N SER A 96 -20.16 -12.61 0.76
CA SER A 96 -21.22 -12.12 -0.13
C SER A 96 -21.00 -10.69 -0.62
N ASP A 97 -20.23 -9.89 0.10
CA ASP A 97 -20.17 -8.42 -0.09
C ASP A 97 -18.80 -7.90 -0.58
N TYR A 98 -17.86 -8.79 -0.91
CA TYR A 98 -16.49 -8.47 -1.35
C TYR A 98 -15.60 -7.79 -0.29
N ASP A 99 -15.85 -8.07 1.00
CA ASP A 99 -15.08 -7.52 2.10
C ASP A 99 -13.63 -8.07 2.21
N PRO A 100 -12.67 -7.25 2.70
CA PRO A 100 -12.82 -5.84 2.97
C PRO A 100 -12.87 -5.04 1.67
N ASP A 101 -13.93 -4.27 1.46
CA ASP A 101 -14.27 -3.69 0.16
C ASP A 101 -13.77 -2.24 0.00
N PHE A 102 -13.38 -1.61 1.12
CA PHE A 102 -12.91 -0.23 1.20
C PHE A 102 -13.76 0.74 0.37
N ILE A 103 -15.09 0.56 0.31
CA ILE A 103 -16.02 1.43 -0.43
C ILE A 103 -15.78 2.91 -0.07
N LEU A 104 -15.45 3.18 1.20
CA LEU A 104 -14.96 4.46 1.67
C LEU A 104 -13.55 4.31 2.25
N ALA A 105 -12.70 5.30 1.96
CA ALA A 105 -11.31 5.38 2.44
C ALA A 105 -11.16 5.53 3.98
N ASN A 106 -12.22 5.29 4.77
CA ASN A 106 -12.23 5.33 6.23
C ASN A 106 -12.71 4.03 6.89
N GLN A 107 -12.96 2.95 6.14
CA GLN A 107 -13.35 1.66 6.69
C GLN A 107 -12.12 0.86 7.16
N PHE A 108 -11.56 1.23 8.31
CA PHE A 108 -10.36 0.59 8.88
C PHE A 108 -10.60 -0.11 10.22
N CYS A 109 -11.86 -0.27 10.62
CA CYS A 109 -12.27 -1.02 11.81
C CYS A 109 -13.16 -2.19 11.40
N VAL A 110 -13.26 -3.23 12.22
CA VAL A 110 -14.02 -4.45 11.89
C VAL A 110 -15.17 -4.65 12.87
N CYS A 111 -16.34 -5.02 12.34
CA CYS A 111 -17.46 -5.53 13.13
C CYS A 111 -17.82 -6.97 12.70
N ILE A 112 -18.59 -7.66 13.54
CA ILE A 112 -19.02 -9.04 13.31
C ILE A 112 -20.54 -9.12 13.27
N GLY A 113 -21.08 -9.87 12.29
CA GLY A 113 -22.50 -10.13 12.15
C GLY A 113 -23.00 -11.34 12.93
N ASP A 114 -24.32 -11.51 12.92
CA ASP A 114 -25.00 -12.60 13.62
C ASP A 114 -24.62 -14.00 13.07
N ASN A 115 -24.16 -14.07 11.82
CA ASN A 115 -23.64 -15.28 11.18
C ASN A 115 -22.14 -15.51 11.43
N GLY A 116 -21.47 -14.62 12.16
CA GLY A 116 -20.03 -14.66 12.43
C GLY A 116 -19.14 -14.08 11.32
N GLY A 117 -19.72 -13.59 10.22
CA GLY A 117 -19.01 -12.88 9.13
C GLY A 117 -18.51 -11.51 9.57
N TRP A 118 -17.40 -11.06 8.98
CA TRP A 118 -16.73 -9.79 9.32
C TRP A 118 -16.88 -8.77 8.19
N TRP A 119 -17.09 -7.50 8.56
CA TRP A 119 -17.12 -6.36 7.65
C TRP A 119 -16.14 -5.28 8.07
N ASP A 120 -15.52 -4.61 7.09
CA ASP A 120 -14.83 -3.35 7.38
C ASP A 120 -15.81 -2.18 7.48
N TYR A 121 -15.59 -1.31 8.45
CA TYR A 121 -16.52 -0.25 8.80
C TYR A 121 -15.80 1.02 9.26
N ASP A 122 -16.50 2.14 9.12
CA ASP A 122 -16.05 3.44 9.61
C ASP A 122 -15.84 3.41 11.12
N CYS A 123 -14.59 3.60 11.54
CA CYS A 123 -14.17 3.60 12.95
C CYS A 123 -14.90 4.64 13.81
N ALA A 124 -15.47 5.71 13.23
CA ALA A 124 -16.20 6.72 13.97
C ALA A 124 -17.63 6.28 14.37
N LYS A 125 -18.09 5.13 13.86
CA LYS A 125 -19.43 4.61 14.12
C LYS A 125 -19.51 4.00 15.52
N LYS A 126 -20.64 4.22 16.19
CA LYS A 126 -20.87 3.77 17.56
C LYS A 126 -21.59 2.42 17.54
N PHE A 127 -20.93 1.39 18.06
CA PHE A 127 -21.49 0.04 18.21
C PHE A 127 -21.36 -0.45 19.67
N PRO A 128 -22.22 -1.39 20.10
CA PRO A 128 -21.89 -2.26 21.21
C PRO A 128 -20.60 -3.03 20.94
N PHE A 129 -19.85 -3.38 22.00
CA PHE A 129 -18.55 -4.04 21.88
C PHE A 129 -18.38 -5.14 22.92
N VAL A 130 -17.44 -6.06 22.67
CA VAL A 130 -17.08 -7.18 23.55
C VAL A 130 -15.62 -7.03 23.94
N CYS A 131 -15.31 -7.17 25.24
CA CYS A 131 -13.95 -7.21 25.77
C CYS A 131 -13.52 -8.66 26.05
N TYR A 132 -12.22 -8.93 26.03
CA TYR A 132 -11.65 -10.21 26.48
C TYR A 132 -10.64 -9.96 27.61
N ASN A 133 -10.51 -10.93 28.52
CA ASN A 133 -9.47 -10.93 29.55
C ASN A 133 -8.28 -11.76 29.06
N GLY A 134 -7.10 -11.15 28.95
CA GLY A 134 -5.86 -11.85 28.57
C GLY A 134 -5.24 -12.72 29.67
N ASN A 135 -5.83 -12.74 30.88
CA ASN A 135 -5.42 -13.65 31.93
C ASN A 135 -5.88 -15.05 31.55
N VAL A 136 -4.98 -15.81 30.92
CA VAL A 136 -5.06 -17.26 30.87
C VAL A 136 -4.95 -17.74 32.31
N SER A 137 -6.07 -17.81 33.03
CA SER A 137 -6.18 -18.84 34.05
C SER A 137 -5.86 -20.13 33.30
N VAL A 138 -4.79 -20.80 33.73
CA VAL A 138 -4.41 -22.13 33.25
C VAL A 138 -5.50 -23.10 33.69
N VAL A 139 -6.69 -22.97 33.10
CA VAL A 139 -7.66 -24.03 33.07
C VAL A 139 -7.09 -24.94 32.01
N ASN A 140 -6.64 -26.12 32.42
CA ASN A 140 -6.34 -27.22 31.51
C ASN A 140 -7.60 -27.54 30.70
N LYS A 141 -7.89 -26.72 29.68
CA LYS A 141 -8.83 -27.03 28.62
C LYS A 141 -7.97 -27.63 27.52
N VAL A 142 -8.00 -28.95 27.46
CA VAL A 142 -7.67 -29.66 26.23
C VAL A 142 -8.62 -29.11 25.19
N CYS A 143 -8.10 -28.35 24.24
CA CYS A 143 -8.83 -28.04 23.01
C CYS A 143 -8.88 -29.36 22.22
N PHE A 144 -10.09 -29.90 22.03
CA PHE A 144 -10.35 -31.03 21.13
C PHE A 144 -10.41 -30.53 19.69
#